data_AF-A0A1V4DY21-F1
#
_entry.id   AF-A0A1V4DY21-F1
#
_cell.length_a   1.000
_cell.length_b   1.000
_cell.length_c   1.000
_cell.angle_alpha   90.00
_cell.angle_beta   90.00
_cell.angle_gamma   90.00
#
_symmetry.space_group_name_H-M   'P 1'
#
loop_
_entity.id
_entity.type
_entity.pdbx_description
1 polymer ?
#
loop_
_entity_poly.entity_id
_entity_poly.type
_entity_poly.pdbx_seq_one_letter_code
_entity_poly.pdbx_strand_id
1 'polypeptide(L)'
;MPCPFDSTTAWNPGDKAGSRGLFQIGKGHKAKYAAWPNEFVTNNGGRRTKSFTAREWFLPSSKILIIDVWNTPGLSEVLKGATWS
;
A
#
# COMPACT_ATOMS: atom_id res chain seq x y z
N MET A 1 -9.04 -8.85 8.32
CA MET A 1 -9.16 -7.74 9.31
C MET A 1 -10.53 -7.10 9.16
N PRO A 2 -11.16 -6.54 10.21
CA PRO A 2 -12.42 -5.80 10.05
C PRO A 2 -12.27 -4.64 9.06
N CYS A 3 -13.30 -4.35 8.27
CA CYS A 3 -13.31 -3.16 7.44
C CYS A 3 -13.53 -1.91 8.31
N PRO A 4 -12.69 -0.87 8.21
CA PRO A 4 -12.81 0.32 9.05
C PRO A 4 -14.03 1.20 8.70
N PHE A 5 -14.66 0.98 7.55
CA PHE A 5 -15.76 1.82 7.05
C PHE A 5 -17.12 1.11 7.01
N ASP A 6 -17.14 -0.21 7.17
CA ASP A 6 -18.36 -1.02 7.04
C ASP A 6 -18.23 -2.29 7.88
N SER A 7 -18.93 -2.33 9.00
CA SER A 7 -18.89 -3.44 9.95
C SER A 7 -19.43 -4.76 9.40
N THR A 8 -20.12 -4.76 8.26
CA THR A 8 -20.64 -5.98 7.61
C THR A 8 -19.60 -6.67 6.71
N THR A 9 -18.43 -6.04 6.52
CA THR A 9 -17.37 -6.53 5.65
C THR A 9 -16.03 -6.65 6.37
N ALA A 10 -15.14 -7.46 5.80
CA ALA A 10 -13.78 -7.63 6.26
C ALA A 10 -12.78 -7.47 5.11
N TRP A 11 -11.63 -6.88 5.42
CA TRP A 11 -10.47 -6.86 4.56
C TRP A 11 -9.90 -8.28 4.40
N ASN A 12 -9.94 -8.75 3.16
CA ASN A 12 -9.25 -9.91 2.63
C ASN A 12 -8.00 -9.46 1.86
N PRO A 13 -6.79 -9.58 2.43
CA PRO A 13 -5.57 -9.16 1.76
C PRO A 13 -5.20 -10.12 0.62
N GLY A 14 -4.70 -9.57 -0.49
CA GLY A 14 -4.13 -10.38 -1.56
C GLY A 14 -2.86 -11.11 -1.07
N ASP A 15 -2.70 -12.36 -1.49
CA ASP A 15 -1.55 -13.20 -1.13
C ASP A 15 -0.25 -12.81 -1.85
N LYS A 16 -0.36 -12.03 -2.92
CA LYS A 16 0.76 -11.64 -3.78
C LYS A 16 0.68 -10.16 -4.15
N ALA A 17 1.84 -9.49 -4.14
CA ALA A 17 1.94 -8.14 -4.68
C ALA A 17 1.67 -8.17 -6.19
N GLY A 18 0.76 -7.30 -6.65
CA GLY A 18 0.43 -7.14 -8.06
C GLY A 18 1.52 -6.41 -8.84
N SER A 19 2.36 -5.61 -8.16
CA SER A 19 3.56 -5.03 -8.74
C SER A 19 4.65 -4.82 -7.68
N ARG A 20 5.90 -4.84 -8.12
CA ARG A 20 7.09 -4.58 -7.30
C ARG A 20 8.10 -3.77 -8.11
N GLY A 21 8.97 -3.01 -7.44
CA GLY A 21 10.01 -2.27 -8.13
C GLY A 21 10.96 -1.52 -7.20
N LEU A 22 11.94 -0.86 -7.79
CA LEU A 22 12.84 0.05 -7.08
C LEU A 22 12.64 1.45 -7.65
N PHE A 23 12.17 2.38 -6.81
CA PHE A 23 11.80 3.73 -7.24
C PHE A 23 12.72 4.77 -6.59
N GLN A 24 13.10 5.79 -7.37
CA GLN A 24 13.79 6.96 -6.84
C GLN A 24 12.81 7.77 -5.97
N ILE A 25 13.24 8.10 -4.76
CA ILE A 25 12.46 8.83 -3.76
C ILE A 25 13.43 9.76 -3.01
N GLY A 26 13.44 11.05 -3.33
CA GLY A 26 14.46 11.99 -2.85
C GLY A 26 15.82 11.80 -3.52
N LYS A 27 16.72 12.77 -3.34
CA LYS A 27 18.05 12.78 -3.98
C LYS A 27 18.96 11.70 -3.39
N GLY A 28 19.34 10.71 -4.19
CA GLY A 28 20.26 9.64 -3.75
C GLY A 28 19.60 8.49 -2.98
N HIS A 29 18.29 8.55 -2.74
CA HIS A 29 17.55 7.50 -2.03
C HIS A 29 16.62 6.74 -2.98
N LYS A 30 16.53 5.42 -2.78
CA LYS A 30 15.61 4.55 -3.51
C LYS A 30 14.78 3.76 -2.52
N ALA A 31 13.53 3.51 -2.85
CA ALA A 31 12.63 2.67 -2.07
C ALA A 31 12.31 1.39 -2.83
N LYS A 32 12.35 0.26 -2.11
CA LYS A 32 11.70 -0.98 -2.56
C LYS A 32 10.20 -0.76 -2.46
N TYR A 33 9.53 -0.92 -3.59
CA TYR A 33 8.11 -0.72 -3.75
C TYR A 33 7.38 -2.06 -3.88
N ALA A 34 6.22 -2.17 -3.25
CA ALA A 34 5.27 -3.25 -3.49
C ALA A 34 3.84 -2.70 -3.49
N ALA A 35 3.03 -3.12 -4.45
CA ALA A 35 1.60 -2.83 -4.48
C ALA A 35 0.80 -4.10 -4.21
N TRP A 36 -0.11 -4.04 -3.24
CA TRP A 36 -0.89 -5.16 -2.74
C TRP A 36 -2.34 -4.96 -3.12
N PRO A 37 -2.88 -5.73 -4.08
CA PRO A 37 -4.31 -5.72 -4.35
C PRO A 37 -5.04 -6.33 -3.16
N ASN A 38 -6.06 -5.64 -2.68
CA ASN A 38 -6.83 -5.99 -1.51
C ASN A 38 -8.32 -5.93 -1.84
N GLU A 39 -9.09 -6.70 -1.08
CA GLU A 39 -10.53 -6.80 -1.26
C GLU A 39 -11.25 -6.65 0.06
N PHE A 40 -12.47 -6.13 -0.02
CA PHE A 40 -13.45 -6.27 1.05
C PHE A 40 -14.42 -7.38 0.69
N VAL A 41 -14.66 -8.29 1.62
CA VAL A 41 -15.60 -9.40 1.48
C VAL A 41 -16.68 -9.30 2.54
N THR A 42 -17.90 -9.78 2.25
CA THR A 42 -18.96 -9.89 3.26
C THR A 42 -18.53 -10.85 4.36
N ASN A 43 -18.83 -10.53 5.61
CA ASN A 43 -18.56 -11.43 6.74
C ASN A 43 -19.33 -12.75 6.59
N ASN A 44 -20.53 -12.68 6.01
CA ASN A 44 -21.36 -13.84 5.69
C ASN A 44 -21.11 -14.27 4.24
N GLY A 45 -20.39 -15.38 4.05
CA GLY A 45 -20.21 -16.03 2.76
C GLY A 45 -19.07 -15.49 1.89
N GLY A 46 -18.31 -14.49 2.33
CA GLY A 46 -17.05 -14.08 1.67
C GLY A 46 -17.23 -13.46 0.29
N ARG A 47 -18.41 -12.94 -0.04
CA ARG A 47 -18.66 -12.30 -1.34
C ARG A 47 -17.82 -11.03 -1.45
N ARG A 48 -17.04 -10.89 -2.52
CA ARG A 48 -16.33 -9.64 -2.85
C ARG A 48 -17.31 -8.48 -3.02
N THR A 49 -17.04 -7.37 -2.35
CA THR A 49 -17.85 -6.16 -2.39
C THR A 49 -17.10 -5.00 -3.04
N LYS A 50 -15.83 -4.80 -2.66
CA LYS A 50 -14.98 -3.70 -3.13
C LYS A 50 -13.54 -4.19 -3.24
N SER A 51 -12.73 -3.48 -4.03
CA SER A 51 -11.29 -3.68 -4.11
C SER A 51 -10.56 -2.36 -3.89
N PHE A 52 -9.33 -2.45 -3.42
CA PHE A 52 -8.41 -1.32 -3.28
C PHE A 52 -6.97 -1.82 -3.36
N THR A 53 -6.02 -0.91 -3.53
CA THR A 53 -4.60 -1.26 -3.59
C THR A 53 -3.89 -0.57 -2.44
N ALA A 54 -3.22 -1.33 -1.58
CA ALA A 54 -2.27 -0.77 -0.63
C ALA A 54 -0.88 -0.73 -1.27
N ARG A 55 -0.03 0.19 -0.81
CA ARG A 55 1.34 0.33 -1.29
C ARG A 55 2.31 0.36 -0.12
N GLU A 56 3.47 -0.23 -0.33
CA GLU A 56 4.59 -0.17 0.60
C GLU A 56 5.78 0.48 -0.09
N TRP A 57 6.47 1.35 0.64
CA TRP A 57 7.74 1.94 0.23
C TRP A 57 8.74 1.72 1.35
N PHE A 58 9.68 0.80 1.15
CA PHE A 58 10.75 0.53 2.09
C PHE A 58 12.04 1.21 1.65
N LEU A 59 12.54 2.13 2.48
CA LEU A 59 13.75 2.91 2.28
C LEU A 59 14.89 2.25 3.05
N PRO A 60 15.72 1.39 2.42
CA PRO A 60 16.73 0.63 3.15
C PRO A 60 17.78 1.52 3.82
N SER A 61 18.21 2.60 3.15
CA SER A 61 19.25 3.51 3.68
C SER A 61 18.79 4.22 4.96
N SER A 62 17.55 4.71 4.96
CA SER A 62 16.95 5.43 6.11
C SER A 62 16.24 4.51 7.11
N LYS A 63 16.13 3.21 6.81
CA LYS A 63 15.37 2.21 7.59
C LYS A 63 13.91 2.60 7.86
N ILE A 64 13.29 3.28 6.89
CA ILE A 64 11.89 3.72 6.98
C ILE A 64 11.01 2.80 6.13
N LEU A 65 9.86 2.40 6.68
CA LEU A 65 8.79 1.72 5.94
C LEU A 65 7.56 2.62 5.93
N ILE A 66 7.09 2.97 4.73
CA ILE A 66 5.87 3.74 4.52
C ILE A 66 4.80 2.78 4.04
N ILE A 67 3.69 2.72 4.77
CA ILE A 67 2.51 1.94 4.42
C ILE A 67 1.39 2.90 4.02
N ASP A 68 0.98 2.86 2.76
CA ASP A 68 -0.11 3.66 2.22
C ASP A 68 -1.26 2.73 1.84
N VAL A 69 -2.20 2.57 2.77
CA VAL A 69 -3.36 1.67 2.63
C VAL A 69 -4.27 2.09 1.49
N TRP A 70 -4.31 3.39 1.16
CA TRP A 70 -5.35 3.98 0.33
C TRP A 70 -4.90 4.40 -1.07
N ASN A 71 -3.67 4.04 -1.47
CA ASN A 71 -3.08 4.47 -2.73
C ASN A 71 -3.22 5.99 -2.93
N THR A 72 -2.78 6.75 -1.93
CA THR A 72 -2.94 8.21 -1.87
C THR A 72 -2.45 8.88 -3.17
N PRO A 73 -3.31 9.61 -3.90
CA PRO A 73 -2.92 10.30 -5.13
C PRO A 73 -1.77 11.28 -4.89
N GLY A 74 -0.77 11.29 -5.78
CA GLY A 74 0.38 12.20 -5.70
C GLY A 74 1.45 11.84 -4.65
N LEU A 75 1.26 10.78 -3.86
CA LEU A 75 2.25 10.39 -2.84
C LEU A 75 3.63 10.13 -3.47
N SER A 76 3.70 9.48 -4.63
CA SER A 76 4.97 9.22 -5.32
C SER A 76 5.77 10.49 -5.61
N GLU A 77 5.10 11.57 -5.98
CA GLU A 77 5.69 12.87 -6.30
C GLU A 77 6.20 13.55 -5.03
N VAL A 78 5.43 13.47 -3.95
CA VAL A 78 5.85 13.94 -2.62
C VAL A 78 7.09 13.18 -2.15
N LEU A 79 7.10 11.85 -2.26
CA LEU A 79 8.24 11.02 -1.87
C LEU A 79 9.49 11.29 -2.73
N LYS A 80 9.31 11.61 -4.02
CA LYS A 80 10.40 12.05 -4.92
C LYS A 80 11.00 13.39 -4.50
N GLY A 81 10.18 14.32 -4.03
CA GLY A 81 10.62 15.65 -3.56
C GLY A 81 11.12 15.68 -2.11
N ALA A 82 10.89 14.62 -1.34
CA ALA A 82 11.27 14.56 0.07
C ALA A 82 12.79 14.46 0.27
N THR A 83 13.24 14.98 1.42
CA THR A 83 14.59 14.77 1.93
C THR A 83 14.55 13.65 2.96
N TRP A 84 15.51 12.74 2.87
CA TRP A 84 15.59 11.55 3.71
C TRP A 84 16.92 11.58 4.47
N SER A 85 16.89 11.22 5.75
CA SER A 85 18.07 11.06 6.62
C SER A 85 18.32 9.60 6.95
#